data_AF-A0AAD7FYK9-F1
#
_entry.id   AF-A0AAD7FYK9-F1
#
_cell.length_a   1.000
_cell.length_b   1.000
_cell.length_c   1.000
_cell.angle_alpha   90.00
_cell.angle_beta   90.00
_cell.angle_gamma   90.00
#
_symmetry.space_group_name_H-M   'P 1'
#
loop_
_entity.id
_entity.type
_entity.pdbx_description
1 polymer ?
#
loop_
_entity_poly.entity_id
_entity_poly.type
_entity_poly.pdbx_seq_one_letter_code
_entity_poly.pdbx_strand_id
1 'polypeptide(L)'
;MHPPFSKTPFILGNHCRHETSGLSRDARFRNRSQHPVKYYLIDFDLSGIHNPSGVVECMPAGYGGTPWVPEFDEDPTKFVDPFAVDVWCLANLIRERFTEGQKGFHRKKRGFEFLNELLADMLNPEPAERPNMDEVLRRFSEIKANLSQPKLRSRFASVNENPVARVFKLTTHWTRQLYFICRG
;
A
#
# COMPACT_ATOMS: atom_id res chain seq x y z
N MET A 1 -16.40 51.77 9.68
CA MET A 1 -16.66 51.58 11.12
C MET A 1 -16.84 50.08 11.33
N HIS A 2 -15.75 49.39 11.63
CA HIS A 2 -15.67 47.96 11.95
C HIS A 2 -14.75 47.84 13.17
N PRO A 3 -15.10 47.07 14.20
CA PRO A 3 -14.26 46.93 15.38
C PRO A 3 -13.06 46.01 15.07
N PRO A 4 -11.89 46.26 15.71
CA PRO A 4 -10.70 45.43 15.55
C PRO A 4 -10.84 44.09 16.29
N PHE A 5 -10.39 43.02 15.63
CA PHE A 5 -10.28 41.67 16.16
C PHE A 5 -9.43 41.62 17.44
N SER A 6 -10.05 41.34 18.59
CA SER A 6 -9.35 40.89 19.79
C SER A 6 -8.99 39.41 19.63
N LYS A 7 -7.73 39.13 19.29
CA LYS A 7 -7.20 37.75 19.33
C LYS A 7 -6.86 37.40 20.77
N THR A 8 -7.72 36.62 21.39
CA THR A 8 -7.48 35.87 22.63
C THR A 8 -6.20 35.03 22.54
N PRO A 9 -5.42 34.89 23.63
CA PRO A 9 -4.21 34.08 23.60
C PRO A 9 -4.56 32.61 23.31
N PHE A 10 -3.84 32.04 22.34
CA PHE A 10 -3.84 30.62 22.02
C PHE A 10 -3.28 29.88 23.24
N ILE A 11 -4.16 29.36 24.09
CA ILE A 11 -3.79 28.46 25.17
C ILE A 11 -3.16 27.24 24.48
N LEU A 12 -1.87 27.02 24.69
CA LEU A 12 -1.17 25.80 24.31
C LEU A 12 -1.81 24.64 25.09
N GLY A 13 -2.87 24.06 24.51
CA GLY A 13 -3.55 22.89 25.03
C GLY A 13 -2.62 21.69 24.94
N ASN A 14 -2.09 21.31 26.10
CA ASN A 14 -1.60 20.00 26.50
C ASN A 14 -1.20 19.05 25.37
N HIS A 15 0.13 18.90 25.24
CA HIS A 15 0.81 17.69 24.78
C HIS A 15 -0.07 16.45 25.00
N CYS A 16 -0.52 15.80 23.93
CA CYS A 16 -1.01 14.44 23.99
C CYS A 16 0.15 13.56 24.46
N ARG A 17 0.26 13.42 25.78
CA ARG A 17 1.13 12.44 26.41
C ARG A 17 0.49 11.10 26.06
N HIS A 18 1.01 10.44 25.01
CA HIS A 18 0.63 9.06 24.71
C HIS A 18 0.85 8.25 26.00
N GLU A 19 -0.24 7.86 26.65
CA GLU A 19 -0.19 6.92 27.76
C GLU A 19 0.25 5.55 27.21
N THR A 20 1.55 5.31 27.23
CA THR A 20 2.13 3.97 26.99
C THR A 20 2.09 3.11 28.25
N SER A 21 1.40 3.57 29.31
CA SER A 21 1.43 3.03 30.68
C SER A 21 0.87 1.61 30.85
N GLY A 22 0.32 1.00 29.79
CA GLY A 22 -0.15 -0.39 29.80
C GLY A 22 0.72 -1.40 29.03
N LEU A 23 1.67 -0.96 28.19
CA LEU A 23 2.48 -1.84 27.34
C LEU A 23 3.83 -2.14 27.97
N SER A 24 3.82 -2.72 29.18
CA SER A 24 5.04 -3.01 29.95
C SER A 24 5.79 -4.28 29.49
N ARG A 25 5.41 -4.90 28.37
CA ARG A 25 6.03 -6.14 27.88
C ARG A 25 6.43 -6.01 26.43
N ASP A 26 7.67 -6.39 26.15
CA ASP A 26 8.15 -6.52 24.78
C ASP A 26 7.33 -7.56 24.03
N ALA A 27 6.89 -7.22 22.82
CA ALA A 27 6.04 -8.10 22.03
C ALA A 27 6.87 -9.31 21.59
N ARG A 28 6.45 -10.53 21.96
CA ARG A 28 7.14 -11.75 21.52
C ARG A 28 7.16 -11.81 19.99
N PHE A 29 8.36 -11.77 19.40
CA PHE A 29 8.52 -11.88 17.95
C PHE A 29 7.93 -13.21 17.45
N ARG A 30 6.91 -13.12 16.59
CA ARG A 30 6.30 -14.25 15.90
C ARG A 30 6.65 -14.21 14.42
N ASN A 31 7.03 -15.35 13.86
CA ASN A 31 7.25 -15.47 12.43
C ASN A 31 5.92 -15.52 11.68
N ARG A 32 5.80 -14.75 10.59
CA ARG A 32 4.64 -14.72 9.68
C ARG A 32 4.29 -16.09 9.10
N SER A 33 5.25 -17.01 9.03
CA SER A 33 5.02 -18.38 8.54
C SER A 33 4.30 -19.29 9.54
N GLN A 34 4.35 -18.97 10.83
CA GLN A 34 3.64 -19.72 11.88
C GLN A 34 2.34 -19.02 12.30
N HIS A 35 2.28 -17.70 12.12
CA HIS A 35 1.15 -16.87 12.51
C HIS A 35 0.72 -16.04 11.30
N PRO A 36 -0.31 -16.48 10.56
CA PRO A 36 -0.84 -15.74 9.42
C PRO A 36 -1.17 -14.30 9.81
N VAL A 37 -0.68 -13.35 9.02
CA VAL A 37 -0.90 -11.92 9.26
C VAL A 37 -2.15 -11.47 8.52
N LYS A 38 -3.02 -10.72 9.21
CA LYS A 38 -4.15 -10.01 8.59
C LYS A 38 -3.77 -8.54 8.43
N TYR A 39 -4.02 -7.98 7.26
CA TYR A 39 -3.81 -6.57 6.95
C TYR A 39 -5.15 -5.87 6.86
N TYR A 40 -5.23 -4.65 7.38
CA TYR A 40 -6.41 -3.81 7.33
C TYR A 40 -6.00 -2.47 6.73
N LEU A 41 -6.84 -1.95 5.83
CA LEU A 41 -6.77 -0.56 5.42
C LEU A 41 -7.29 0.29 6.59
N ILE A 42 -6.63 1.42 6.82
CA ILE A 42 -6.95 2.37 7.89
C ILE A 42 -6.94 3.77 7.29
N ASP A 43 -7.35 4.75 8.11
CA ASP A 43 -7.29 6.17 7.76
C ASP A 43 -8.23 6.51 6.59
N PHE A 44 -9.54 6.41 6.87
CA PHE A 44 -10.62 6.71 5.93
C PHE A 44 -11.14 8.15 6.10
N ASP A 45 -10.38 9.03 6.74
CA ASP A 45 -10.80 10.40 7.08
C ASP A 45 -11.06 11.25 5.81
N LEU A 46 -10.50 10.83 4.68
CA LEU A 46 -10.66 11.46 3.36
C LEU A 46 -11.54 10.64 2.40
N SER A 47 -12.20 9.58 2.87
CA SER A 47 -13.02 8.71 2.03
C SER A 47 -14.49 9.15 1.98
N GLY A 48 -15.11 9.02 0.81
CA GLY A 48 -16.55 9.23 0.61
C GLY A 48 -17.33 7.91 0.56
N ILE A 49 -18.58 7.91 1.05
CA ILE A 49 -19.50 6.79 0.85
C ILE A 49 -20.32 7.09 -0.41
N HIS A 50 -20.12 6.28 -1.45
CA HIS A 50 -20.84 6.42 -2.71
C HIS A 50 -22.05 5.48 -2.78
N ASN A 51 -23.14 5.95 -3.37
CA ASN A 51 -24.33 5.13 -3.60
C ASN A 51 -24.10 4.18 -4.78
N PRO A 52 -24.19 2.85 -4.60
CA PRO A 52 -23.96 1.87 -5.68
C PRO A 52 -25.00 1.94 -6.81
N SER A 53 -26.16 2.55 -6.59
CA SER A 53 -27.20 2.76 -7.62
C SER A 53 -27.24 4.19 -8.16
N GLY A 54 -26.37 5.07 -7.69
CA GLY A 54 -26.31 6.48 -8.07
C GLY A 54 -25.27 6.77 -9.16
N VAL A 55 -25.27 8.01 -9.65
CA VAL A 55 -24.14 8.54 -10.43
C VAL A 55 -22.94 8.62 -9.48
N VAL A 56 -21.78 8.14 -9.91
CA VAL A 56 -20.54 8.28 -9.14
C VAL A 56 -20.30 9.77 -8.94
N GLU A 57 -20.38 10.22 -7.69
CA GLU A 57 -20.04 11.57 -7.31
C GLU A 57 -18.54 11.74 -7.54
N CYS A 58 -18.17 12.39 -8.64
CA CYS A 58 -16.79 12.70 -8.93
C CYS A 58 -16.21 13.59 -7.81
N MET A 59 -14.94 13.41 -7.50
CA MET A 59 -14.24 14.22 -6.49
C MET A 59 -13.39 15.32 -7.15
N PRO A 60 -13.14 16.45 -6.48
CA PRO A 60 -12.18 17.44 -6.96
C PRO A 60 -10.78 16.84 -7.10
N ALA A 61 -10.08 17.16 -8.20
CA ALA A 61 -8.70 16.77 -8.43
C ALA A 61 -7.74 17.31 -7.34
N GLY A 62 -6.68 16.54 -7.04
CA GLY A 62 -5.66 16.94 -6.08
C GLY A 62 -6.02 16.74 -4.61
N TYR A 63 -7.14 16.10 -4.32
CA TYR A 63 -7.53 15.72 -2.96
C TYR A 63 -6.76 14.46 -2.50
N GLY A 64 -6.17 14.48 -1.30
CA GLY A 64 -5.44 13.35 -0.71
C GLY A 64 -3.91 13.42 -0.78
N GLY A 65 -3.25 12.34 -0.35
CA GLY A 65 -1.79 12.26 -0.19
C GLY A 65 -1.00 11.85 -1.43
N THR A 66 -1.66 11.72 -2.59
CA THR A 66 -1.06 11.18 -3.82
C THR A 66 -1.10 12.20 -4.95
N PRO A 67 -0.15 13.16 -5.00
CA PRO A 67 -0.16 14.23 -6.01
C PRO A 67 0.24 13.75 -7.42
N TRP A 68 0.64 12.49 -7.57
CA TRP A 68 1.21 11.92 -8.80
C TRP A 68 0.19 11.29 -9.74
N VAL A 69 -1.09 11.33 -9.36
CA VAL A 69 -2.20 10.82 -10.16
C VAL A 69 -2.29 11.68 -11.44
N PRO A 70 -2.20 11.09 -12.65
CA PRO A 70 -2.07 11.85 -13.89
C PRO A 70 -3.21 12.86 -14.13
N GLU A 71 -4.45 12.48 -13.80
CA GLU A 71 -5.63 13.31 -13.97
C GLU A 71 -5.68 14.53 -13.02
N PHE A 72 -4.79 14.61 -12.02
CA PHE A 72 -4.70 15.75 -11.12
C PHE A 72 -3.89 16.92 -11.68
N ASP A 73 -3.02 16.67 -12.67
CA ASP A 73 -2.13 17.69 -13.23
C ASP A 73 -2.82 18.58 -14.29
N GLU A 74 -3.94 18.12 -14.86
CA GLU A 74 -4.65 18.84 -15.92
C GLU A 74 -5.41 20.06 -15.40
N ASP A 75 -6.26 19.89 -14.38
CA ASP A 75 -7.08 20.96 -13.80
C ASP A 75 -7.56 20.58 -12.38
N PRO A 76 -7.18 21.32 -11.33
CA PRO A 76 -7.59 21.05 -9.95
C PRO A 76 -9.10 21.24 -9.69
N THR A 77 -9.83 21.84 -10.62
CA THR A 77 -11.29 22.00 -10.56
C THR A 77 -12.04 20.87 -11.28
N LYS A 78 -11.32 19.98 -11.96
CA LYS A 78 -11.90 18.85 -12.66
C LYS A 78 -12.38 17.81 -11.66
N PHE A 79 -13.57 17.31 -11.96
CA PHE A 79 -14.21 16.22 -11.28
C PHE A 79 -13.66 14.89 -11.81
N VAL A 80 -13.06 14.08 -10.94
CA VAL A 80 -12.43 12.80 -11.27
C VAL A 80 -13.22 11.61 -10.73
N ASP A 81 -13.11 10.45 -11.40
CA ASP A 81 -13.66 9.20 -10.90
C ASP A 81 -12.82 8.71 -9.68
N PRO A 82 -13.39 8.71 -8.47
CA PRO A 82 -12.66 8.30 -7.27
C PRO A 82 -12.21 6.84 -7.29
N PHE A 83 -12.95 5.95 -7.96
CA PHE A 83 -12.61 4.52 -7.99
C PHE A 83 -11.40 4.26 -8.89
N ALA A 84 -11.31 4.97 -10.02
CA ALA A 84 -10.15 4.90 -10.91
C ALA A 84 -8.89 5.48 -10.25
N VAL A 85 -9.04 6.51 -9.41
CA VAL A 85 -7.95 7.08 -8.59
C VAL A 85 -7.46 6.04 -7.57
N ASP A 86 -8.34 5.34 -6.87
CA ASP A 86 -7.96 4.32 -5.89
C ASP A 86 -7.20 3.15 -6.53
N VAL A 87 -7.63 2.70 -7.72
CA VAL A 87 -6.92 1.69 -8.50
C VAL A 87 -5.49 2.15 -8.79
N TRP A 88 -5.33 3.39 -9.28
CA TRP A 88 -4.02 3.94 -9.58
C TRP A 88 -3.14 4.06 -8.33
N CYS A 89 -3.70 4.61 -7.23
CA CYS A 89 -3.00 4.78 -5.96
C CYS A 89 -2.50 3.44 -5.41
N LEU A 90 -3.34 2.40 -5.43
CA LEU A 90 -2.97 1.06 -4.97
C LEU A 90 -1.84 0.49 -5.83
N ALA A 91 -1.93 0.61 -7.16
CA ALA A 91 -0.90 0.12 -8.05
C ALA A 91 0.42 0.89 -7.86
N ASN A 92 0.37 2.21 -7.68
CA ASN A 92 1.55 3.02 -7.45
C ASN A 92 2.23 2.65 -6.12
N LEU A 93 1.44 2.44 -5.07
CA LEU A 93 1.94 1.95 -3.78
C LEU A 93 2.69 0.62 -3.96
N ILE A 94 2.11 -0.33 -4.69
CA ILE A 94 2.75 -1.63 -4.95
C ILE A 94 4.02 -1.44 -5.79
N ARG A 95 3.97 -0.59 -6.82
CA ARG A 95 5.11 -0.26 -7.68
C ARG A 95 6.29 0.26 -6.89
N GLU A 96 6.07 1.28 -6.08
CA GLU A 96 7.10 1.94 -5.27
C GLU A 96 7.63 1.03 -4.16
N ARG A 97 6.78 0.22 -3.54
CA ARG A 97 7.20 -0.63 -2.41
C ARG A 97 7.89 -1.92 -2.85
N PHE A 98 7.50 -2.46 -4.01
CA PHE A 98 7.84 -3.82 -4.40
C PHE A 98 8.54 -3.92 -5.75
N THR A 99 7.96 -3.45 -6.85
CA THR A 99 8.43 -3.80 -8.20
C THR A 99 9.50 -2.87 -8.77
N GLU A 100 9.45 -1.57 -8.47
CA GLU A 100 10.41 -0.57 -8.97
C GLU A 100 11.24 0.02 -7.84
N GLY A 101 10.68 0.10 -6.63
CA GLY A 101 11.31 0.83 -5.55
C GLY A 101 11.03 2.33 -5.65
N GLN A 102 11.47 3.07 -4.64
CA GLN A 102 11.46 4.51 -4.59
C GLN A 102 12.81 4.96 -4.05
N LYS A 103 13.57 5.76 -4.83
CA LYS A 103 14.90 6.21 -4.43
C LYS A 103 14.85 6.86 -3.04
N GLY A 104 15.75 6.44 -2.15
CA GLY A 104 15.82 6.94 -0.78
C GLY A 104 14.88 6.27 0.24
N PHE A 105 13.80 5.61 -0.21
CA PHE A 105 12.81 5.01 0.69
C PHE A 105 12.72 3.49 0.55
N HIS A 106 12.46 2.99 -0.67
CA HIS A 106 12.20 1.58 -0.95
C HIS A 106 13.13 1.05 -2.03
N ARG A 107 13.68 -0.15 -1.81
CA ARG A 107 14.49 -0.82 -2.82
C ARG A 107 13.62 -1.79 -3.61
N LYS A 108 13.79 -1.82 -4.93
CA LYS A 108 13.23 -2.84 -5.81
C LYS A 108 13.41 -4.24 -5.22
N LYS A 109 12.33 -5.02 -5.20
CA LYS A 109 12.28 -6.38 -4.69
C LYS A 109 12.36 -7.37 -5.84
N ARG A 110 13.00 -8.51 -5.57
CA ARG A 110 13.09 -9.62 -6.52
C ARG A 110 11.84 -10.46 -6.42
N GLY A 111 11.40 -10.99 -7.55
CA GLY A 111 10.37 -12.03 -7.57
C GLY A 111 8.94 -11.52 -7.66
N PHE A 112 8.73 -10.22 -7.86
CA PHE A 112 7.42 -9.58 -8.01
C PHE A 112 7.09 -9.25 -9.48
N GLU A 113 7.85 -9.77 -10.43
CA GLU A 113 7.70 -9.49 -11.86
C GLU A 113 6.34 -9.98 -12.41
N PHE A 114 5.74 -10.97 -11.75
CA PHE A 114 4.41 -11.49 -12.07
C PHE A 114 3.28 -10.47 -11.87
N LEU A 115 3.52 -9.36 -11.15
CA LEU A 115 2.55 -8.28 -10.99
C LEU A 115 2.66 -7.22 -12.09
N ASN A 116 3.75 -7.20 -12.88
CA ASN A 116 4.05 -6.07 -13.75
C ASN A 116 2.94 -5.79 -14.78
N GLU A 117 2.36 -6.83 -15.37
CA GLU A 117 1.27 -6.70 -16.35
C GLU A 117 0.02 -6.08 -15.71
N LEU A 118 -0.43 -6.63 -14.57
CA LEU A 118 -1.57 -6.09 -13.83
C LEU A 118 -1.33 -4.63 -13.40
N LEU A 119 -0.13 -4.32 -12.91
CA LEU A 119 0.21 -2.96 -12.48
C LEU A 119 0.28 -1.98 -13.65
N ALA A 120 0.71 -2.41 -14.83
CA ALA A 120 0.74 -1.56 -16.02
C ALA A 120 -0.67 -1.11 -16.40
N ASP A 121 -1.64 -2.03 -16.38
CA ASP A 121 -3.04 -1.71 -16.67
C ASP A 121 -3.66 -0.80 -15.60
N MET A 122 -3.38 -1.07 -14.31
CA MET A 122 -3.87 -0.22 -13.22
C MET A 122 -3.24 1.18 -13.20
N LEU A 123 -2.04 1.35 -13.75
CA LEU A 123 -1.31 2.62 -13.83
C LEU A 123 -1.52 3.33 -15.17
N ASN A 124 -2.49 2.91 -15.98
CA ASN A 124 -2.80 3.56 -17.23
C ASN A 124 -3.09 5.07 -16.99
N PRO A 125 -2.46 5.99 -17.73
CA PRO A 125 -2.73 7.42 -17.59
C PRO A 125 -4.20 7.75 -17.80
N GLU A 126 -4.86 7.09 -18.75
CA GLU A 126 -6.29 7.28 -19.04
C GLU A 126 -7.16 6.55 -18.01
N PRO A 127 -7.96 7.24 -17.17
CA PRO A 127 -8.75 6.60 -16.12
C PRO A 127 -9.77 5.58 -16.66
N ALA A 128 -10.34 5.83 -17.84
CA ALA A 128 -11.33 4.95 -18.46
C ALA A 128 -10.75 3.60 -18.92
N GLU A 129 -9.44 3.54 -19.16
CA GLU A 129 -8.74 2.33 -19.59
C GLU A 129 -8.21 1.51 -18.40
N ARG A 130 -8.37 2.00 -17.16
CA ARG A 130 -7.98 1.26 -15.96
C ARG A 130 -9.01 0.16 -15.67
N PRO A 131 -8.57 -1.03 -15.21
CA PRO A 131 -9.49 -2.05 -14.74
C PRO A 131 -10.19 -1.58 -13.46
N ASN A 132 -11.46 -1.93 -13.30
CA ASN A 132 -12.15 -1.71 -12.03
C ASN A 132 -11.61 -2.64 -10.93
N MET A 133 -11.90 -2.33 -9.67
CA MET A 133 -11.33 -3.07 -8.53
C MET A 133 -11.76 -4.55 -8.48
N ASP A 134 -12.97 -4.88 -8.94
CA ASP A 134 -13.43 -6.28 -9.04
C ASP A 134 -12.61 -7.07 -10.05
N GLU A 135 -12.31 -6.47 -11.20
CA GLU A 135 -11.44 -7.03 -12.20
C GLU A 135 -10.00 -7.19 -11.69
N VAL A 136 -9.47 -6.17 -11.00
CA VAL A 136 -8.15 -6.24 -10.34
C VAL A 136 -8.11 -7.43 -9.38
N LEU A 137 -9.13 -7.60 -8.54
CA LEU A 137 -9.20 -8.70 -7.57
C LEU A 137 -9.28 -10.06 -8.27
N ARG A 138 -10.05 -10.17 -9.34
CA ARG A 138 -10.13 -11.40 -10.17
C ARG A 138 -8.78 -11.74 -10.78
N ARG A 139 -8.17 -10.80 -11.50
CA ARG A 139 -6.85 -10.98 -12.15
C ARG A 139 -5.76 -11.31 -11.13
N PHE A 140 -5.73 -10.61 -9.98
CA PHE A 140 -4.79 -10.91 -8.91
C PHE A 140 -4.99 -12.32 -8.33
N SER A 141 -6.24 -12.77 -8.19
CA SER A 141 -6.55 -14.12 -7.71
C SER A 141 -6.06 -15.20 -8.68
N GLU A 142 -6.22 -14.97 -9.99
CA GLU A 142 -5.69 -15.86 -11.05
C GLU A 142 -4.16 -15.90 -11.04
N ILE A 143 -3.51 -14.74 -10.97
CA ILE A 143 -2.05 -14.62 -10.82
C ILE A 143 -1.59 -15.43 -9.60
N LYS A 144 -2.24 -15.24 -8.44
CA LYS A 144 -1.89 -15.94 -7.20
C LYS A 144 -2.06 -17.45 -7.32
N ALA A 145 -3.12 -17.92 -7.98
CA ALA A 145 -3.40 -19.34 -8.18
C ALA A 145 -2.33 -20.03 -9.05
N ASN A 146 -1.73 -19.30 -10.00
CA ASN A 146 -0.67 -19.79 -10.87
C ASN A 146 0.73 -19.77 -10.21
N LEU A 147 0.88 -19.23 -9.00
CA LEU A 147 2.15 -19.23 -8.28
C LEU A 147 2.33 -20.53 -7.48
N SER A 148 3.53 -21.12 -7.57
CA SER A 148 3.87 -22.27 -6.77
C SER A 148 3.97 -21.94 -5.28
N GLN A 149 3.65 -22.90 -4.41
CA GLN A 149 3.76 -22.72 -2.96
C GLN A 149 5.14 -22.25 -2.48
N PRO A 150 6.28 -22.76 -3.03
CA PRO A 150 7.59 -22.24 -2.70
C PRO A 150 7.77 -20.76 -3.09
N LYS A 151 7.18 -20.32 -4.21
CA LYS A 151 7.21 -18.92 -4.65
C LYS A 151 6.43 -18.03 -3.69
N LEU A 152 5.25 -18.45 -3.24
CA LEU A 152 4.45 -17.73 -2.23
C LEU A 152 5.15 -17.62 -0.87
N ARG A 153 6.00 -18.60 -0.52
CA ARG A 153 6.80 -18.62 0.72
C ARG A 153 8.23 -18.08 0.54
N SER A 154 8.54 -17.54 -0.63
CA SER A 154 9.88 -17.05 -0.93
C SER A 154 10.23 -15.80 -0.09
N ARG A 155 11.53 -15.58 0.12
CA ARG A 155 12.01 -14.48 0.93
C ARG A 155 11.81 -13.15 0.20
N PHE A 156 11.38 -12.14 0.96
CA PHE A 156 11.34 -10.75 0.51
C PHE A 156 12.75 -10.15 0.38
N ALA A 157 13.36 -10.27 -0.80
CA ALA A 157 14.74 -9.86 -1.06
C ALA A 157 14.82 -8.64 -1.98
N SER A 158 15.76 -7.72 -1.70
CA SER A 158 16.04 -6.57 -2.57
C SER A 158 16.94 -6.97 -3.75
N VAL A 159 16.83 -6.29 -4.89
CA VAL A 159 17.64 -6.59 -6.09
C VAL A 159 19.14 -6.44 -5.82
N ASN A 160 19.57 -5.38 -5.12
CA ASN A 160 20.98 -5.09 -4.86
C ASN A 160 21.49 -5.64 -3.52
N GLU A 161 21.01 -6.83 -3.11
CA GLU A 161 21.53 -7.48 -1.91
C GLU A 161 22.94 -8.05 -2.17
N ASN A 162 23.84 -7.88 -1.19
CA ASN A 162 25.20 -8.44 -1.26
C ASN A 162 25.12 -9.96 -1.57
N PRO A 163 25.87 -10.48 -2.56
CA PRO A 163 25.78 -11.87 -2.99
C PRO A 163 26.04 -12.89 -1.88
N VAL A 164 27.03 -12.65 -1.02
CA VAL A 164 27.39 -13.54 0.09
C VAL A 164 26.27 -13.55 1.13
N ALA A 165 25.81 -12.36 1.55
CA ALA A 165 24.68 -12.24 2.47
C ALA A 165 23.41 -12.88 1.92
N ARG A 166 23.19 -12.79 0.61
CA ARG A 166 22.05 -13.40 -0.08
C ARG A 166 22.05 -14.92 0.07
N VAL A 167 23.19 -15.58 -0.12
CA VAL A 167 23.33 -17.04 0.03
C VAL A 167 23.02 -17.44 1.48
N PHE A 168 23.67 -16.82 2.46
CA PHE A 168 23.41 -17.11 3.88
C PHE A 168 21.93 -16.92 4.26
N LYS A 169 21.30 -15.82 3.83
CA LYS A 169 19.89 -15.55 4.14
C LYS A 169 18.94 -16.48 3.40
N LEU A 170 19.30 -16.95 2.20
CA LEU A 170 18.49 -17.93 1.47
C LEU A 170 18.51 -19.28 2.18
N THR A 171 19.69 -19.77 2.56
CA THR A 171 19.86 -21.04 3.28
C THR A 171 19.12 -20.99 4.62
N THR A 172 19.35 -19.96 5.43
CA THR A 172 18.68 -19.81 6.74
C THR A 172 17.17 -19.64 6.62
N HIS A 173 16.67 -19.02 5.55
CA HIS A 173 15.23 -18.89 5.30
C HIS A 173 14.60 -20.26 5.00
N TRP A 174 15.17 -21.03 4.08
CA TRP A 174 14.61 -22.32 3.68
C TRP A 174 14.74 -23.40 4.76
N THR A 175 15.83 -23.41 5.53
CA THR A 175 15.94 -24.31 6.69
C THR A 175 14.84 -24.02 7.72
N ARG A 176 14.53 -22.74 7.98
CA ARG A 176 13.41 -22.34 8.84
C ARG A 176 12.06 -22.69 8.24
N GLN A 177 11.84 -22.47 6.94
CA GLN A 177 10.58 -22.84 6.28
C GLN A 177 10.32 -24.34 6.37
N LEU A 178 11.32 -25.17 6.04
CA LEU A 178 11.20 -26.62 6.10
C LEU A 178 10.97 -27.11 7.52
N TYR A 179 11.68 -26.56 8.51
CA TYR A 179 11.44 -26.90 9.91
C TYR A 179 9.98 -26.65 10.33
N PHE A 180 9.38 -25.53 9.94
CA PHE A 180 7.99 -25.23 10.28
C PHE A 180 6.98 -26.03 9.47
N ILE A 181 7.30 -26.38 8.22
CA ILE A 181 6.45 -27.27 7.42
C ILE A 181 6.46 -28.69 7.98
N CYS A 182 7.61 -29.20 8.43
CA CYS A 182 7.72 -30.56 8.98
C CYS A 182 7.23 -30.68 10.44
N ARG A 183 7.16 -29.58 11.19
CA ARG A 183 6.70 -29.54 12.58
C ARG A 183 5.21 -29.16 12.72
N GLY A 184 4.61 -28.64 11.66
CA GLY A 184 3.16 -28.49 11.53
C GLY A 184 2.53 -29.80 11.04
#